data_AF-A0A3L7PFY0-F1
#
_entry.id   AF-A0A3L7PFY0-F1
#
_cell.length_a   1.000
_cell.length_b   1.000
_cell.length_c   1.000
_cell.angle_alpha   90.00
_cell.angle_beta   90.00
_cell.angle_gamma   90.00
#
_symmetry.space_group_name_H-M   'P 1'
#
loop_
_entity.id
_entity.type
_entity.pdbx_description
1 polymer ?
#
loop_
_entity_poly.entity_id
_entity_poly.type
_entity_poly.pdbx_seq_one_letter_code
_entity_poly.pdbx_strand_id
1 'polypeptide(L)'
;MSDSLLQRSVTTAVARNLATTSKTRPMMMSITPRHLLYLLPWVQVEGGSYRVNRTKVELSKAERIEITSAGRPLSFAADELRSVPLFAGLPDSLLERMQKRFRTEEVPLGSDLLIEGQDQSTLFVIAQGQVEILSKGVHGRDLRAALLTEGEFFGEVDLVSDKPSDITVRTITPCVLLTLSRKDLDAVLDELPNL
;
A
#
# COMPACT_ATOMS: atom_id res chain seq x y z
N MET A 1 -26.08 7.78 -2.12
CA MET A 1 -25.68 6.70 -3.05
C MET A 1 -24.57 7.26 -3.88
N SER A 2 -23.37 6.78 -3.62
CA SER A 2 -22.15 7.58 -3.62
C SER A 2 -21.16 6.90 -4.56
N ASP A 3 -21.02 7.41 -5.78
CA ASP A 3 -20.01 6.97 -6.74
C ASP A 3 -18.72 7.76 -6.51
N SER A 4 -17.77 7.16 -5.81
CA SER A 4 -16.41 7.69 -5.65
C SER A 4 -15.46 7.01 -6.66
N LEU A 5 -15.58 7.41 -7.92
CA LEU A 5 -14.60 7.08 -8.97
C LEU A 5 -13.34 7.93 -8.79
N LEU A 6 -12.41 7.45 -7.98
CA LEU A 6 -11.08 8.06 -7.81
C LEU A 6 -10.21 7.77 -9.04
N GLN A 7 -10.47 8.49 -10.13
CA GLN A 7 -9.64 8.48 -11.33
C GLN A 7 -8.32 9.24 -11.05
N ARG A 8 -7.25 8.49 -10.78
CA ARG A 8 -5.93 9.01 -10.34
C ARG A 8 -4.95 9.32 -11.48
N SER A 9 -5.31 9.08 -12.74
CA SER A 9 -4.51 9.47 -13.90
C SER A 9 -5.38 9.79 -15.12
N VAL A 10 -4.80 10.56 -16.04
CA VAL A 10 -5.49 11.09 -17.23
C VAL A 10 -5.64 10.00 -18.30
N THR A 11 -6.81 9.91 -18.94
CA THR A 11 -7.06 8.97 -20.06
C THR A 11 -6.27 9.32 -21.31
N THR A 12 -6.03 8.35 -22.20
CA THR A 12 -5.25 8.54 -23.45
C THR A 12 -5.81 9.64 -24.37
N ALA A 13 -7.13 9.84 -24.41
CA ALA A 13 -7.76 10.93 -25.13
C ALA A 13 -7.44 12.31 -24.52
N VAL A 14 -7.37 12.39 -23.19
CA VAL A 14 -7.10 13.65 -22.46
C VAL A 14 -5.59 13.94 -22.37
N ALA A 15 -4.74 12.91 -22.32
CA ALA A 15 -3.29 13.03 -22.41
C ALA A 15 -2.85 13.55 -23.81
N ARG A 16 -3.59 13.20 -24.87
CA ARG A 16 -3.34 13.70 -26.25
C ARG A 16 -3.56 15.21 -26.38
N ASN A 17 -4.49 15.77 -25.61
CA ASN A 17 -4.72 17.23 -25.55
C ASN A 17 -3.70 17.97 -24.67
N LEU A 18 -3.03 17.28 -23.74
CA LEU A 18 -2.02 17.87 -22.85
C LEU A 18 -0.57 17.72 -23.33
N ALA A 19 -0.32 16.79 -24.27
CA ALA A 19 1.03 16.46 -24.75
C ALA A 19 1.48 17.21 -26.02
N THR A 20 0.65 18.06 -26.62
CA THR A 20 1.04 18.77 -27.86
C THR A 20 1.76 20.08 -27.56
N THR A 21 3.05 20.00 -27.25
CA THR A 21 3.95 21.16 -27.33
C THR A 21 4.56 21.24 -28.73
N SER A 22 3.79 21.71 -29.72
CA SER A 22 4.36 22.02 -31.05
C SER A 22 4.93 23.43 -31.08
N LYS A 23 6.23 23.57 -30.80
CA LYS A 23 7.03 24.70 -31.28
C LYS A 23 7.84 24.25 -32.48
N THR A 24 7.30 24.44 -33.68
CA THR A 24 8.01 24.23 -34.94
C THR A 24 8.86 25.46 -35.25
N ARG A 25 10.13 25.28 -35.65
CA ARG A 25 10.92 26.38 -36.23
C ARG A 25 10.27 26.81 -37.56
N PRO A 26 10.31 28.11 -37.92
CA PRO A 26 9.86 28.53 -39.24
C PRO A 26 10.72 27.82 -40.29
N MET A 27 10.13 26.86 -41.00
CA MET A 27 10.67 26.31 -42.22
C MET A 27 9.76 26.77 -43.35
N MET A 28 10.05 27.93 -43.93
CA MET A 28 9.50 28.28 -45.24
C MET A 28 10.56 27.99 -46.30
N MET A 29 10.36 26.91 -47.06
CA MET A 29 11.02 26.70 -48.36
C MET A 29 10.14 27.18 -49.53
N SER A 30 8.97 27.75 -49.27
CA SER A 30 8.17 28.49 -50.25
C SER A 30 7.28 29.52 -49.55
N ILE A 31 7.11 30.67 -50.20
CA ILE A 31 6.27 31.77 -49.73
C ILE A 31 4.82 31.27 -49.69
N THR A 32 4.24 31.12 -48.50
CA THR A 32 2.80 30.86 -48.38
C THR A 32 2.05 32.06 -48.99
N PRO A 33 1.12 31.87 -49.95
CA PRO A 33 0.39 32.98 -50.55
C PRO A 33 -0.36 33.74 -49.45
N ARG A 34 -0.14 35.05 -49.36
CA ARG A 34 -0.73 35.94 -48.32
C ARG A 34 -2.25 35.81 -48.17
N HIS A 35 -2.95 35.33 -49.19
CA HIS A 35 -4.40 35.12 -49.20
C HIS A 35 -4.85 33.82 -48.51
N LEU A 36 -3.98 32.79 -48.42
CA LEU A 36 -4.33 31.51 -47.80
C LEU A 36 -4.63 31.66 -46.30
N LEU A 37 -3.92 32.57 -45.61
CA LEU A 37 -4.13 32.86 -44.18
C LEU A 37 -5.50 33.47 -43.88
N TYR A 38 -6.15 34.11 -44.85
CA TYR A 38 -7.50 34.66 -44.73
C TYR A 38 -8.61 33.60 -44.93
N LEU A 39 -8.28 32.47 -45.54
CA LEU A 39 -9.22 31.38 -45.83
C LEU A 39 -9.22 30.29 -44.76
N LEU A 40 -8.24 30.29 -43.86
CA LEU A 40 -8.17 29.34 -42.76
C LEU A 40 -9.14 29.77 -41.64
N PRO A 41 -10.00 28.86 -41.14
CA PRO A 41 -10.91 29.17 -40.03
C PRO A 41 -10.07 29.31 -38.76
N TRP A 42 -9.73 30.54 -38.41
CA TRP A 42 -9.06 30.84 -37.15
C TRP A 42 -10.01 30.61 -35.99
N VAL A 43 -9.66 29.71 -35.09
CA VAL A 43 -10.32 29.55 -33.79
C VAL A 43 -9.44 30.24 -32.76
N GLN A 44 -9.95 31.30 -32.15
CA GLN A 44 -9.31 31.92 -30.98
C GLN A 44 -9.38 30.93 -29.81
N VAL A 45 -8.22 30.59 -29.23
CA VAL A 45 -8.15 29.76 -28.03
C VAL A 45 -7.42 30.57 -26.96
N GLU A 46 -8.07 30.84 -25.84
CA GLU A 46 -7.42 31.52 -24.72
C GLU A 46 -6.33 30.60 -24.14
N GLY A 47 -5.06 31.01 -24.27
CA GLY A 47 -3.94 30.29 -23.69
C GLY A 47 -3.89 30.52 -22.17
N GLY A 48 -4.15 29.47 -21.38
CA GLY A 48 -3.96 29.47 -19.93
C GLY A 48 -2.76 28.62 -19.51
N SER A 49 -1.98 29.09 -18.54
CA SER A 49 -0.93 28.28 -17.88
C SER A 49 -1.52 27.58 -16.66
N TYR A 50 -1.58 26.24 -16.70
CA TYR A 50 -2.06 25.45 -15.56
C TYR A 50 -0.88 25.04 -14.69
N ARG A 51 -0.86 25.51 -13.44
CA ARG A 51 0.06 25.02 -12.42
C ARG A 51 -0.49 23.72 -11.84
N VAL A 52 0.17 22.60 -12.13
CA VAL A 52 -0.14 21.33 -11.50
C VAL A 52 0.45 21.35 -10.09
N ASN A 53 -0.40 21.55 -9.09
CA ASN A 53 0.00 21.35 -7.70
C ASN A 53 0.10 19.84 -7.45
N ARG A 54 1.32 19.30 -7.46
CA ARG A 54 1.57 18.00 -6.82
C ARG A 54 1.44 18.20 -5.32
N THR A 55 0.30 17.82 -4.76
CA THR A 55 0.19 17.63 -3.32
C THR A 55 1.13 16.48 -2.94
N LYS A 56 2.23 16.80 -2.26
CA LYS A 56 3.05 15.79 -1.61
C LYS A 56 2.19 15.20 -0.50
N VAL A 57 1.61 14.03 -0.75
CA VAL A 57 0.95 13.26 0.28
C VAL A 57 2.07 12.76 1.19
N GLU A 58 2.30 13.47 2.29
CA GLU A 58 3.08 12.92 3.39
C GLU A 58 2.23 11.82 4.00
N LEU A 59 2.56 10.58 3.63
CA LEU A 59 2.03 9.42 4.31
C LEU A 59 2.44 9.57 5.78
N SER A 60 1.46 9.47 6.68
CA SER A 60 1.72 9.34 8.12
C SER A 60 2.80 8.28 8.31
N LYS A 61 3.81 8.61 9.13
CA LYS A 61 4.93 7.71 9.41
C LYS A 61 4.36 6.33 9.72
N ALA A 62 4.75 5.32 8.96
CA ALA A 62 4.27 3.96 9.18
C ALA A 62 4.58 3.55 10.63
N GLU A 63 3.57 3.03 11.31
CA GLU A 63 3.73 2.45 12.64
C GLU A 63 4.66 1.24 12.50
N ARG A 64 5.71 1.22 13.33
CA ARG A 64 6.79 0.22 13.25
C ARG A 64 7.06 -0.35 14.63
N ILE A 65 7.24 -1.65 14.67
CA ILE A 65 7.71 -2.44 15.80
C ILE A 65 9.23 -2.49 15.73
N GLU A 66 9.92 -2.11 16.80
CA GLU A 66 11.38 -2.28 16.88
C GLU A 66 11.75 -3.75 17.15
N ILE A 67 12.62 -4.31 16.31
CA ILE A 67 12.93 -5.74 16.33
C ILE A 67 14.36 -5.94 16.83
N THR A 68 14.48 -6.70 17.91
CA THR A 68 15.76 -7.02 18.53
C THR A 68 16.41 -8.17 17.79
N SER A 69 17.45 -7.86 17.01
CA SER A 69 18.26 -8.86 16.27
C SER A 69 19.33 -9.55 17.13
N ALA A 70 19.42 -9.28 18.43
CA ALA A 70 20.52 -9.73 19.29
C ALA A 70 20.53 -11.24 19.59
N GLY A 71 19.52 -12.00 19.17
CA GLY A 71 19.47 -13.46 19.26
C GLY A 71 18.53 -14.06 18.22
N ARG A 72 18.79 -15.32 17.81
CA ARG A 72 17.83 -16.12 17.05
C ARG A 72 17.12 -17.06 18.04
N PRO A 73 15.77 -17.09 18.09
CA PRO A 73 14.81 -16.42 17.20
C PRO A 73 14.74 -14.90 17.39
N LEU A 74 14.44 -14.18 16.30
CA LEU A 74 14.18 -12.73 16.35
C LEU A 74 12.99 -12.46 17.26
N SER A 75 13.08 -11.43 18.08
CA SER A 75 12.02 -11.05 19.03
C SER A 75 11.92 -9.53 19.18
N PHE A 76 10.82 -9.06 19.73
CA PHE A 76 10.59 -7.66 20.10
C PHE A 76 10.15 -7.58 21.57
N ALA A 77 10.27 -6.40 22.17
CA ALA A 77 9.77 -6.15 23.52
C ALA A 77 8.24 -6.08 23.53
N ALA A 78 7.58 -6.56 24.58
CA ALA A 78 6.11 -6.59 24.64
C ALA A 78 5.46 -5.20 24.45
N ASP A 79 6.15 -4.13 24.86
CA ASP A 79 5.68 -2.75 24.71
C ASP A 79 5.56 -2.31 23.24
N GLU A 80 6.38 -2.89 22.35
CA GLU A 80 6.35 -2.59 20.91
C GLU A 80 5.03 -2.99 20.25
N LEU A 81 4.29 -3.95 20.82
CA LEU A 81 2.96 -4.32 20.33
C LEU A 81 1.97 -3.16 20.43
N ARG A 82 2.21 -2.18 21.30
CA ARG A 82 1.36 -0.98 21.39
C ARG A 82 1.41 -0.11 20.13
N SER A 83 2.43 -0.29 19.28
CA SER A 83 2.48 0.37 17.97
C SER A 83 1.41 -0.16 17.02
N VAL A 84 0.88 -1.37 17.26
CA VAL A 84 -0.27 -1.91 16.52
C VAL A 84 -1.54 -1.32 17.15
N PRO A 85 -2.37 -0.57 16.41
CA PRO A 85 -3.56 0.09 16.96
C PRO A 85 -4.53 -0.89 17.65
N LEU A 86 -4.59 -2.12 17.15
CA LEU A 86 -5.40 -3.21 17.72
C LEU A 86 -5.00 -3.56 19.16
N PHE A 87 -3.73 -3.40 19.52
CA PHE A 87 -3.18 -3.82 20.82
C PHE A 87 -2.83 -2.65 21.75
N ALA A 88 -2.93 -1.41 21.28
CA ALA A 88 -2.56 -0.21 22.03
C ALA A 88 -3.27 -0.07 23.39
N GLY A 89 -4.50 -0.59 23.53
CA GLY A 89 -5.30 -0.53 24.75
C GLY A 89 -5.14 -1.73 25.72
N LEU A 90 -4.32 -2.72 25.39
CA LEU A 90 -4.22 -3.95 26.18
C LEU A 90 -3.32 -3.77 27.42
N PRO A 91 -3.57 -4.52 28.51
CA PRO A 91 -2.75 -4.47 29.71
C PRO A 91 -1.39 -5.15 29.46
N ASP A 92 -0.34 -4.69 30.16
CA ASP A 92 1.04 -5.17 29.96
C ASP A 92 1.17 -6.68 30.13
N SER A 93 0.47 -7.24 31.13
CA SER A 93 0.45 -8.69 31.39
C SER A 93 -0.07 -9.50 30.20
N LEU A 94 -0.97 -8.94 29.41
CA LEU A 94 -1.52 -9.58 28.22
C LEU A 94 -0.55 -9.44 27.04
N LEU A 95 0.04 -8.26 26.86
CA LEU A 95 1.06 -8.03 25.83
C LEU A 95 2.27 -8.96 25.99
N GLU A 96 2.76 -9.16 27.23
CA GLU A 96 3.86 -10.10 27.52
C GLU A 96 3.52 -11.54 27.16
N ARG A 97 2.25 -11.94 27.31
CA ARG A 97 1.80 -13.30 26.99
C ARG A 97 1.62 -13.48 25.48
N MET A 98 1.06 -12.48 24.81
CA MET A 98 0.96 -12.45 23.35
C MET A 98 2.34 -12.54 22.72
N GLN A 99 3.30 -11.74 23.19
CA GLN A 99 4.68 -11.71 22.68
C GLN A 99 5.32 -13.12 22.69
N LYS A 100 5.06 -13.92 23.73
CA LYS A 100 5.57 -15.30 23.84
C LYS A 100 4.90 -16.31 22.89
N ARG A 101 3.74 -15.98 22.33
CA ARG A 101 3.01 -16.84 21.39
C ARG A 101 3.39 -16.60 19.93
N PHE A 102 4.09 -15.51 19.63
CA PHE A 102 4.59 -15.25 18.28
C PHE A 102 5.55 -16.35 17.83
N ARG A 103 5.42 -16.76 16.58
CA ARG A 103 6.28 -17.75 15.94
C ARG A 103 7.13 -17.08 14.87
N THR A 104 8.39 -17.49 14.78
CA THR A 104 9.27 -17.05 13.70
C THR A 104 9.11 -17.98 12.50
N GLU A 105 8.81 -17.41 11.34
CA GLU A 105 8.65 -18.12 10.08
C GLU A 105 9.60 -17.53 9.02
N GLU A 106 10.30 -18.40 8.30
CA GLU A 106 11.19 -18.01 7.22
C GLU A 106 10.56 -18.36 5.88
N VAL A 107 10.36 -17.34 5.04
CA VAL A 107 9.58 -17.47 3.81
C VAL A 107 10.45 -17.06 2.61
N PRO A 108 10.51 -17.88 1.54
CA PRO A 108 11.31 -17.54 0.36
C PRO A 108 10.66 -16.42 -0.47
N LEU A 109 11.44 -15.87 -1.39
CA LEU A 109 10.99 -14.90 -2.40
C LEU A 109 9.79 -15.41 -3.20
N GLY A 110 8.82 -14.54 -3.47
CA GLY A 110 7.67 -14.81 -4.34
C GLY A 110 6.57 -15.64 -3.69
N SER A 111 6.61 -15.83 -2.38
CA SER A 111 5.58 -16.55 -1.62
C SER A 111 4.41 -15.63 -1.30
N ASP A 112 3.20 -16.16 -1.45
CA ASP A 112 1.97 -15.47 -1.08
C ASP A 112 1.68 -15.71 0.41
N LEU A 113 1.72 -14.65 1.20
CA LEU A 113 1.46 -14.67 2.64
C LEU A 113 -0.04 -14.54 2.92
N LEU A 114 -0.70 -13.67 2.17
CA LEU A 114 -2.16 -13.51 2.16
C LEU A 114 -2.63 -13.52 0.72
N ILE A 115 -3.77 -14.17 0.48
CA ILE A 115 -4.40 -14.23 -0.84
C ILE A 115 -5.79 -13.64 -0.70
N GLU A 116 -6.14 -12.74 -1.60
CA GLU A 116 -7.46 -12.10 -1.61
C GLU A 116 -8.58 -13.15 -1.60
N GLY A 117 -9.55 -12.97 -0.70
CA GLY A 117 -10.69 -13.87 -0.53
C GLY A 117 -10.39 -15.16 0.24
N GLN A 118 -9.14 -15.38 0.67
CA GLN A 118 -8.78 -16.48 1.56
C GLN A 118 -8.66 -15.97 2.99
N ASP A 119 -9.32 -16.66 3.92
CA ASP A 119 -9.18 -16.39 5.34
C ASP A 119 -7.95 -17.13 5.88
N GLN A 120 -6.95 -16.36 6.31
CA GLN A 120 -5.81 -16.90 7.05
C GLN A 120 -5.75 -16.43 8.50
N SER A 121 -6.66 -15.54 8.95
CA SER A 121 -6.83 -15.10 10.35
C SER A 121 -5.52 -14.99 11.15
N THR A 122 -4.48 -14.38 10.56
CA THR A 122 -3.12 -14.34 11.09
C THR A 122 -2.52 -12.97 10.89
N LEU A 123 -1.90 -12.44 11.95
CA LEU A 123 -1.10 -11.22 11.93
C LEU A 123 0.34 -11.56 11.58
N PHE A 124 0.95 -10.74 10.73
CA PHE A 124 2.34 -10.85 10.33
C PHE A 124 3.11 -9.57 10.66
N VAL A 125 4.28 -9.71 11.29
CA VAL A 125 5.24 -8.64 11.52
C VAL A 125 6.52 -8.95 10.75
N ILE A 126 7.02 -8.00 9.99
CA ILE A 126 8.20 -8.20 9.13
C ILE A 126 9.47 -7.99 9.95
N ALA A 127 10.14 -9.10 10.30
CA ALA A 127 11.40 -9.06 11.02
C ALA A 127 12.61 -8.77 10.13
N GLN A 128 12.60 -9.31 8.92
CA GLN A 128 13.61 -9.04 7.92
C GLN A 128 13.01 -9.19 6.52
N GLY A 129 13.43 -8.35 5.59
CA GLY A 129 12.99 -8.40 4.19
C GLY A 129 11.87 -7.42 3.86
N GLN A 130 11.21 -7.67 2.72
CA GLN A 130 10.21 -6.77 2.15
C GLN A 130 9.08 -7.56 1.48
N VAL A 131 7.87 -7.01 1.59
CA VAL A 131 6.65 -7.57 0.98
C VAL A 131 5.91 -6.48 0.21
N GLU A 132 5.19 -6.87 -0.83
CA GLU A 132 4.30 -5.98 -1.55
C GLU A 132 2.84 -6.31 -1.25
N ILE A 133 2.03 -5.28 -1.12
CA ILE A 133 0.57 -5.40 -1.02
C ILE A 133 0.00 -5.15 -2.41
N LEU A 134 -0.74 -6.12 -2.92
CA LEU A 134 -1.42 -6.12 -4.20
C LEU A 134 -2.93 -6.00 -3.95
N SER A 135 -3.59 -5.14 -4.72
CA SER A 135 -5.05 -5.01 -4.75
C SER A 135 -5.53 -5.10 -6.19
N LYS A 136 -6.67 -5.75 -6.42
CA LYS A 136 -7.27 -5.82 -7.75
C LYS A 136 -7.83 -4.46 -8.16
N GLY A 137 -7.30 -3.92 -9.25
CA GLY A 137 -7.87 -2.75 -9.90
C GLY A 137 -9.21 -3.05 -10.58
N VAL A 138 -9.88 -1.99 -11.04
CA VAL A 138 -11.21 -2.02 -11.69
C VAL A 138 -11.29 -2.95 -12.92
N HIS A 139 -10.13 -3.30 -13.51
CA HIS A 139 -10.01 -4.18 -14.67
C HIS A 139 -9.43 -5.56 -14.33
N GLY A 140 -9.41 -5.95 -13.05
CA GLY A 140 -8.89 -7.25 -12.59
C GLY A 140 -7.37 -7.40 -12.70
N ARG A 141 -6.63 -6.30 -12.89
CA ARG A 141 -5.16 -6.29 -12.85
C ARG A 141 -4.68 -6.00 -11.44
N ASP A 142 -3.67 -6.73 -10.99
CA ASP A 142 -3.01 -6.47 -9.72
C ASP A 142 -2.30 -5.12 -9.78
N LEU A 143 -2.62 -4.26 -8.83
CA LEU A 143 -1.97 -2.97 -8.61
C LEU A 143 -1.22 -3.06 -7.29
N ARG A 144 0.08 -2.75 -7.32
CA ARG A 144 0.86 -2.59 -6.09
C ARG A 144 0.33 -1.37 -5.32
N ALA A 145 -0.37 -1.65 -4.23
CA ALA A 145 -0.95 -0.65 -3.35
C ALA A 145 0.10 -0.08 -2.39
N ALA A 146 0.95 -0.94 -1.85
CA ALA A 146 2.00 -0.55 -0.91
C ALA A 146 3.20 -1.50 -0.96
N LEU A 147 4.32 -1.06 -0.40
CA LEU A 147 5.48 -1.87 -0.10
C LEU A 147 5.74 -1.77 1.39
N LEU A 148 5.83 -2.91 2.07
CA LEU A 148 6.13 -2.97 3.49
C LEU A 148 7.55 -3.50 3.72
N THR A 149 8.21 -2.95 4.73
CA THR A 149 9.59 -3.26 5.11
C THR A 149 9.69 -3.63 6.59
N GLU A 150 10.92 -3.91 7.03
CA GLU A 150 11.25 -4.31 8.41
C GLU A 150 10.61 -3.40 9.47
N GLY A 151 10.01 -4.03 10.48
CA GLY A 151 9.26 -3.40 11.56
C GLY A 151 7.80 -3.10 11.22
N GLU A 152 7.38 -3.12 9.95
CA GLU A 152 5.98 -2.96 9.59
C GLU A 152 5.21 -4.29 9.71
N PHE A 153 3.90 -4.20 9.87
CA PHE A 153 3.00 -5.33 10.08
C PHE A 153 1.79 -5.27 9.15
N PHE A 154 1.09 -6.39 9.00
CA PHE A 154 -0.14 -6.51 8.21
C PHE A 154 -0.98 -7.71 8.67
N GLY A 155 -2.25 -7.76 8.27
CA GLY A 155 -3.19 -8.83 8.67
C GLY A 155 -3.93 -8.55 9.98
N GLU A 156 -3.78 -7.36 10.56
CA GLU A 156 -4.50 -6.94 11.78
C GLU A 156 -6.02 -7.00 11.62
N VAL A 157 -6.53 -6.66 10.43
CA VAL A 157 -7.95 -6.64 10.12
C VAL A 157 -8.47 -8.07 10.04
N ASP A 158 -7.71 -8.96 9.39
CA ASP A 158 -8.05 -10.37 9.21
C ASP A 158 -8.04 -11.14 10.55
N LEU A 159 -7.27 -10.65 11.53
CA LEU A 159 -7.23 -11.24 12.88
C LEU A 159 -8.55 -11.05 13.65
N VAL A 160 -9.28 -9.96 13.38
CA VAL A 160 -10.48 -9.54 14.14
C VAL A 160 -11.77 -9.66 13.32
N SER A 161 -11.66 -9.53 12.00
CA SER A 161 -12.78 -9.58 11.07
C SER A 161 -13.07 -11.02 10.66
N ASP A 162 -14.35 -11.39 10.57
CA ASP A 162 -14.78 -12.65 9.98
C ASP A 162 -14.86 -12.59 8.44
N LYS A 163 -14.46 -11.46 7.85
CA LYS A 163 -14.39 -11.28 6.38
C LYS A 163 -12.96 -11.54 5.90
N PRO A 164 -12.79 -12.25 4.78
CA PRO A 164 -11.47 -12.48 4.19
C PRO A 164 -10.86 -11.17 3.67
N SER A 165 -9.54 -11.15 3.54
CA SER A 165 -8.78 -10.00 3.06
C SER A 165 -9.16 -9.64 1.62
N ASP A 166 -9.30 -8.34 1.33
CA ASP A 166 -9.48 -7.81 -0.03
C ASP A 166 -8.13 -7.52 -0.74
N ILE A 167 -7.03 -7.95 -0.12
CA ILE A 167 -5.66 -7.73 -0.59
C ILE A 167 -4.90 -9.04 -0.66
N THR A 168 -3.92 -9.07 -1.56
CA THR A 168 -2.92 -10.14 -1.64
C THR A 168 -1.58 -9.58 -1.17
N VAL A 169 -0.85 -10.32 -0.33
CA VAL A 169 0.47 -9.92 0.15
C VAL A 169 1.50 -10.94 -0.29
N ARG A 170 2.54 -10.47 -0.99
CA ARG A 170 3.59 -11.32 -1.57
C ARG A 170 4.97 -10.88 -1.14
N THR A 171 5.85 -11.83 -0.86
CA THR A 171 7.26 -11.54 -0.56
C THR A 171 8.01 -11.10 -1.82
N ILE A 172 8.74 -9.98 -1.74
CA ILE A 172 9.61 -9.49 -2.82
C ILE A 172 11.10 -9.74 -2.54
N THR A 173 11.43 -10.17 -1.33
CA THR A 173 12.72 -10.72 -0.92
C THR A 173 12.47 -11.96 -0.06
N PRO A 174 13.48 -12.81 0.21
CA PRO A 174 13.39 -13.73 1.35
C PRO A 174 13.05 -12.93 2.61
N CYS A 175 12.09 -13.41 3.40
CA CYS A 175 11.58 -12.73 4.56
C CYS A 175 11.66 -13.60 5.81
N VAL A 176 11.92 -12.96 6.95
CA VAL A 176 11.71 -13.55 8.27
C VAL A 176 10.54 -12.82 8.90
N LEU A 177 9.51 -13.55 9.30
CA LEU A 177 8.25 -13.01 9.79
C LEU A 177 8.01 -13.49 11.22
N LEU A 178 7.38 -12.64 12.02
CA LEU A 178 6.82 -13.03 13.31
C LEU A 178 5.30 -13.09 13.15
N THR A 179 4.73 -14.27 13.36
CA THR A 179 3.31 -14.55 13.10
C THR A 179 2.55 -14.83 14.39
N LEU A 180 1.31 -14.33 14.44
CA LEU A 180 0.36 -14.60 15.52
C LEU A 180 -0.98 -15.00 14.91
N SER A 181 -1.43 -16.22 15.21
CA SER A 181 -2.72 -16.72 14.73
C SER A 181 -3.88 -16.23 15.60
N ARG A 182 -5.08 -16.12 15.02
CA ARG A 182 -6.30 -15.81 15.77
C ARG A 182 -6.54 -16.78 16.93
N LYS A 183 -6.23 -18.07 16.74
CA LYS A 183 -6.33 -19.09 17.80
C LYS A 183 -5.41 -18.79 18.99
N ASP A 184 -4.18 -18.34 18.72
CA ASP A 184 -3.23 -17.98 19.77
C ASP A 184 -3.66 -16.68 20.48
N LEU A 185 -4.26 -15.73 19.75
CA LEU A 185 -4.86 -14.53 20.32
C LEU A 185 -6.05 -14.88 21.24
N ASP A 186 -7.01 -15.64 20.73
CA ASP A 186 -8.21 -16.07 21.45
C ASP A 186 -7.83 -16.82 22.74
N ALA A 187 -6.83 -17.71 22.68
CA ALA A 187 -6.34 -18.42 23.86
C ALA A 187 -5.78 -17.47 24.93
N VAL A 188 -5.12 -16.37 24.54
CA VAL A 188 -4.60 -15.38 25.50
C VAL A 188 -5.71 -14.54 26.11
N LEU A 189 -6.76 -14.23 25.32
CA LEU A 189 -7.94 -13.49 25.75
C LEU A 189 -8.83 -14.32 26.69
N ASP A 190 -9.07 -15.59 26.37
CA ASP A 190 -9.88 -16.52 27.18
C ASP A 190 -9.30 -16.74 28.58
N GLU A 191 -7.97 -16.66 28.71
CA GLU A 191 -7.28 -16.78 30.00
C GLU A 191 -7.52 -15.56 30.93
N LEU A 192 -8.15 -14.48 30.43
CA LEU A 192 -8.54 -13.30 31.20
C LEU A 192 -10.03 -12.98 30.97
N PRO A 193 -10.96 -13.67 31.66
CA PRO A 193 -12.41 -13.51 31.47
C PRO A 193 -12.99 -12.15 31.93
N ASN A 194 -12.14 -11.18 32.31
CA ASN A 194 -12.54 -9.93 32.95
C ASN A 194 -12.16 -8.67 32.15
N LEU A 195 -12.02 -8.77 30.82
CA LEU A 195 -11.84 -7.58 29.96
C LEU A 195 -13.20 -6.98 29.56
#